data_AF-A0A833DE84-F1
#
_entry.id   AF-A0A833DE84-F1
#
_cell.length_a   1.000
_cell.length_b   1.000
_cell.length_c   1.000
_cell.angle_alpha   90.00
_cell.angle_beta   90.00
_cell.angle_gamma   90.00
#
_symmetry.space_group_name_H-M   'P 1'
#
loop_
_entity.id
_entity.type
_entity.pdbx_description
1 polymer ?
#
loop_
_entity_poly.entity_id
_entity_poly.type
_entity_poly.pdbx_seq_one_letter_code
_entity_poly.pdbx_strand_id
1 'polypeptide(L)'
;FAKYAEQRRGAADTNSMIVQLALEKKAKAANPRDRALVRDVMERLDEQAGKPERSYDQPSKGILWGWEVSAYLTTKAVAAGTYLMAMLMMFTGLLQMTDELWWQLVIGCTIFLGLTGFLLVKDLDRPDRFLYVLLRPNWDSWLVKGAYILGGFAGILACSGAVLYFDLDRTYLEYLAIAGIPLATLTGVYTSWLFGQARGRSWSEDRFLTAKMFVEMLVAGIASLILLVSSNHFSLVLAVACLAAVSMHAHRMVIEPQMETLH
;
A
#
# COMPACT_ATOMS: atom_id res chain seq x y z
N PHE A 1 4.87 12.82 0.20
CA PHE A 1 5.10 11.39 0.45
C PHE A 1 6.16 11.16 1.53
N ALA A 2 6.08 11.79 2.72
CA ALA A 2 7.15 11.66 3.71
C ALA A 2 6.78 12.08 5.16
N LYS A 3 5.61 11.71 5.69
CA LYS A 3 5.29 11.93 7.12
C LYS A 3 6.30 11.29 8.08
N TYR A 4 6.95 10.19 7.67
CA TYR A 4 7.90 9.43 8.49
C TYR A 4 9.38 9.77 8.24
N ALA A 5 9.71 10.57 7.21
CA ALA A 5 11.10 10.89 6.90
C ALA A 5 11.67 12.04 7.74
N GLU A 6 10.81 12.84 8.39
CA GLU A 6 11.24 14.03 9.14
C GLU A 6 11.84 13.72 10.52
N GLN A 7 11.73 12.49 11.04
CA GLN A 7 12.24 12.14 12.37
C GLN A 7 13.77 11.96 12.47
N ARG A 8 14.55 12.09 11.39
CA ARG A 8 16.02 11.86 11.40
C ARG A 8 16.86 12.81 10.54
N ARG A 9 16.56 14.12 10.55
CA ARG A 9 17.44 15.13 9.92
C ARG A 9 18.35 15.79 10.96
N GLY A 10 19.36 15.06 11.42
CA GLY A 10 20.42 15.60 12.28
C GLY A 10 21.71 15.77 11.49
N ALA A 11 22.13 17.03 11.29
CA ALA A 11 23.50 17.50 11.04
C ALA A 11 24.26 16.98 9.79
N ALA A 12 24.17 17.72 8.68
CA ALA A 12 25.25 17.74 7.70
C ALA A 12 26.40 18.59 8.29
N ASP A 13 27.45 17.93 8.78
CA ASP A 13 28.54 18.56 9.52
C ASP A 13 29.62 19.14 8.59
N THR A 14 29.36 20.33 8.05
CA THR A 14 30.35 21.10 7.25
C THR A 14 31.43 21.75 8.12
N ASN A 15 31.19 21.89 9.43
CA ASN A 15 32.10 22.54 10.37
C ASN A 15 33.27 21.62 10.76
N SER A 16 33.04 20.31 10.87
CA SER A 16 34.07 19.30 11.17
C SER A 16 35.28 19.32 10.21
N MET A 17 35.04 19.39 8.90
CA MET A 17 36.12 19.30 7.88
C MET A 17 37.06 20.52 7.90
N ILE A 18 36.52 21.73 8.12
CA ILE A 18 37.32 22.96 8.18
C ILE A 18 38.21 22.94 9.42
N VAL A 19 37.70 22.42 10.54
CA VAL A 19 38.44 22.29 11.79
C VAL A 19 39.57 21.26 11.67
N GLN A 20 39.33 20.10 11.04
CA GLN A 20 40.37 19.10 10.76
C GLN A 20 41.50 19.67 9.89
N LEU A 21 41.17 20.35 8.79
CA LEU A 21 42.17 20.96 7.90
C LEU A 21 42.99 22.06 8.60
N ALA A 22 42.36 22.84 9.48
CA ALA A 22 43.05 23.85 10.27
C ALA A 22 44.01 23.22 11.31
N LEU A 23 43.60 22.12 11.95
CA LEU A 23 44.42 21.37 12.90
C LEU A 23 45.62 20.69 12.24
N GLU A 24 45.44 20.08 11.06
CA GLU A 24 46.55 19.51 10.29
C GLU A 24 47.57 20.57 9.88
N LYS A 25 47.11 21.74 9.41
CA LYS A 25 47.98 22.86 9.07
C LYS A 25 48.78 23.34 10.27
N LYS A 26 48.14 23.39 11.45
CA LYS A 26 48.79 23.76 12.73
C LYS A 26 49.77 22.69 13.19
N ALA A 27 49.47 21.40 13.02
CA ALA A 27 50.37 20.28 13.35
C ALA A 27 51.66 20.31 12.51
N LYS A 28 51.55 20.65 11.22
CA LYS A 28 52.71 20.79 10.30
C LYS A 28 53.59 21.99 10.66
N ALA A 29 52.99 23.10 11.12
CA ALA A 29 53.71 24.30 11.52
C ALA A 29 54.25 24.26 12.98
N ALA A 30 53.82 23.29 13.79
CA ALA A 30 54.17 23.21 15.21
C ALA A 30 55.58 22.63 15.45
N ASN A 31 56.20 23.11 16.55
CA ASN A 31 57.45 22.62 17.10
C ASN A 31 57.31 21.12 17.48
N PRO A 32 58.34 20.26 17.27
CA PRO A 32 58.28 18.82 17.55
C PRO A 32 57.62 18.38 18.87
N ARG A 33 57.73 19.17 19.94
CA ARG A 33 57.08 18.87 21.24
C ARG A 33 55.55 19.02 21.19
N ASP A 34 55.04 20.02 20.48
CA ASP A 34 53.61 20.36 20.46
C ASP A 34 52.84 19.55 19.42
N ARG A 35 53.56 18.94 18.47
CA ARG A 35 52.99 18.08 17.42
C ARG A 35 52.30 16.85 18.01
N ALA A 36 52.82 16.31 19.11
CA ALA A 36 52.22 15.18 19.81
C ALA A 36 50.87 15.56 20.45
N LEU A 37 50.77 16.77 21.01
CA LEU A 37 49.54 17.28 21.63
C LEU A 37 48.45 17.52 20.57
N VAL A 38 48.81 18.12 19.42
CA VAL A 38 47.86 18.34 18.32
C VAL A 38 47.36 17.00 17.76
N ARG A 39 48.21 15.98 17.70
CA ARG A 39 47.81 14.63 17.28
C ARG A 39 46.83 13.97 18.26
N ASP A 40 47.08 14.07 19.57
CA ASP A 40 46.15 13.56 20.60
C ASP A 40 44.79 14.26 20.53
N VAL A 41 44.77 15.56 20.26
CA VAL A 41 43.51 16.31 20.07
C VAL A 41 42.77 15.88 18.80
N MET A 42 43.48 15.64 17.68
CA MET A 42 42.86 15.13 16.46
C MET A 42 42.28 13.73 16.67
N GLU A 43 43.00 12.85 17.37
CA GLU A 43 42.56 11.47 17.64
C GLU A 43 41.28 11.45 18.51
N ARG A 44 41.20 12.30 19.54
CA ARG A 44 39.98 12.45 20.35
C ARG A 44 38.81 13.06 19.59
N LEU A 45 39.08 13.98 18.66
CA LEU A 45 38.04 14.58 17.82
C LEU A 45 37.50 13.55 16.81
N ASP A 46 38.36 12.70 16.25
CA ASP A 46 37.94 11.60 15.37
C ASP A 46 37.14 10.54 16.13
N GLU A 47 37.52 10.22 17.38
CA GLU A 47 36.72 9.35 18.25
C GLU A 47 35.34 9.94 18.58
N GLN A 48 35.25 11.27 18.75
CA GLN A 48 34.00 11.98 19.01
C GLN A 48 33.14 12.22 17.76
N ALA A 49 33.76 12.30 16.59
CA ALA A 49 33.09 12.61 15.32
C ALA A 49 32.16 11.48 14.81
N GLY A 50 32.19 10.30 15.44
CA GLY A 50 31.36 9.17 15.04
C GLY A 50 31.74 8.61 13.68
N LYS A 51 31.00 7.59 13.20
CA LYS A 51 31.27 6.99 11.89
C LYS A 51 31.01 8.02 10.77
N PRO A 52 31.86 8.10 9.74
CA PRO A 52 31.64 8.99 8.60
C PRO A 52 30.31 8.66 7.91
N GLU A 53 29.39 9.62 7.94
CA GLU A 53 28.09 9.52 7.26
C GLU A 53 28.25 9.96 5.80
N ARG A 54 27.84 9.11 4.86
CA ARG A 54 27.97 9.36 3.43
C ARG A 54 26.94 10.39 2.97
N SER A 55 27.39 11.58 2.60
CA SER A 55 26.53 12.71 2.18
C SER A 55 25.74 12.49 0.88
N TYR A 56 26.15 11.52 0.05
CA TYR A 56 25.50 11.19 -1.24
C TYR A 56 24.66 9.91 -1.19
N ASP A 57 24.67 9.18 -0.09
CA ASP A 57 23.67 8.13 0.08
C ASP A 57 22.32 8.82 0.18
N GLN A 58 21.37 8.38 -0.66
CA GLN A 58 19.98 8.79 -0.49
C GLN A 58 19.66 8.52 0.99
N PRO A 59 19.15 9.52 1.75
CA PRO A 59 18.85 9.30 3.16
C PRO A 59 18.05 8.01 3.23
N SER A 60 18.35 7.15 4.19
CA SER A 60 17.54 5.97 4.51
C SER A 60 16.17 6.50 4.91
N LYS A 61 15.38 6.90 3.91
CA LYS A 61 13.98 7.21 4.03
C LYS A 61 13.46 5.89 4.56
N GLY A 62 13.15 5.87 5.85
CA GLY A 62 12.64 4.70 6.52
C GLY A 62 11.36 4.23 5.86
N ILE A 63 10.59 3.42 6.56
CA ILE A 63 9.31 2.90 6.07
C ILE A 63 8.44 4.09 5.59
N LEU A 64 8.22 4.17 4.28
CA LEU A 64 7.45 5.22 3.61
C LEU A 64 5.96 4.94 3.72
N TRP A 65 5.60 3.66 3.74
CA TRP A 65 4.23 3.17 3.79
C TRP A 65 4.02 2.35 5.05
N GLY A 66 3.18 2.88 5.93
CA GLY A 66 2.81 2.27 7.18
C GLY A 66 1.78 1.15 7.02
N TRP A 67 1.15 0.79 8.14
CA TRP A 67 0.13 -0.25 8.17
C TRP A 67 -1.13 0.14 7.37
N GLU A 68 -1.37 1.44 7.17
CA GLU A 68 -2.48 1.96 6.38
C GLU A 68 -2.50 1.36 4.97
N VAL A 69 -1.33 1.21 4.35
CA VAL A 69 -1.17 0.68 2.99
C VAL A 69 -1.54 -0.80 2.95
N SER A 70 -1.00 -1.59 3.87
CA SER A 70 -1.36 -3.00 3.98
C SER A 70 -2.85 -3.20 4.31
N ALA A 71 -3.42 -2.34 5.15
CA ALA A 71 -4.81 -2.43 5.54
C ALA A 71 -5.74 -2.15 4.35
N TYR A 72 -5.48 -1.08 3.57
CA TYR A 72 -6.33 -0.79 2.42
C TYR A 72 -6.18 -1.85 1.32
N LEU A 73 -5.00 -2.46 1.16
CA LEU A 73 -4.80 -3.58 0.24
C LEU A 73 -5.73 -4.74 0.60
N THR A 74 -5.78 -5.12 1.87
CA THR A 74 -6.64 -6.19 2.36
C THR A 74 -8.12 -5.82 2.22
N THR A 75 -8.56 -4.65 2.68
CA THR A 75 -9.98 -4.27 2.60
C THR A 75 -10.47 -4.18 1.16
N LYS A 76 -9.62 -3.69 0.26
CA LYS A 76 -9.90 -3.64 -1.18
C LYS A 76 -9.99 -5.05 -1.78
N ALA A 77 -9.06 -5.94 -1.42
CA ALA A 77 -9.06 -7.33 -1.86
C ALA A 77 -10.30 -8.08 -1.38
N VAL A 78 -10.75 -7.82 -0.14
CA VAL A 78 -12.02 -8.34 0.38
C VAL A 78 -13.21 -7.83 -0.42
N ALA A 79 -13.33 -6.51 -0.62
CA ALA A 79 -14.46 -5.93 -1.36
C ALA A 79 -14.55 -6.46 -2.80
N ALA A 80 -13.44 -6.37 -3.54
CA ALA A 80 -13.38 -6.77 -4.95
C ALA A 80 -13.42 -8.28 -5.13
N GLY A 81 -12.70 -9.03 -4.28
CA GLY A 81 -12.66 -10.48 -4.33
C GLY A 81 -14.02 -11.10 -4.01
N THR A 82 -14.72 -10.63 -2.98
CA THR A 82 -16.04 -11.16 -2.60
C THR A 82 -17.03 -10.94 -3.73
N TYR A 83 -17.06 -9.73 -4.30
CA TYR A 83 -17.91 -9.40 -5.44
C TYR A 83 -17.59 -10.28 -6.65
N LEU A 84 -16.31 -10.38 -7.04
CA LEU A 84 -15.88 -11.19 -8.17
C LEU A 84 -16.28 -12.66 -7.99
N MET A 85 -15.99 -13.25 -6.83
CA MET A 85 -16.31 -14.65 -6.55
C MET A 85 -17.82 -14.89 -6.54
N ALA A 86 -18.60 -13.98 -5.94
CA ALA A 86 -20.06 -14.07 -5.94
C ALA A 86 -20.63 -14.05 -7.37
N MET A 87 -20.15 -13.13 -8.22
CA MET A 87 -20.61 -13.04 -9.62
C MET A 87 -20.23 -14.26 -10.44
N LEU A 88 -18.99 -14.76 -10.30
CA LEU A 88 -18.54 -15.98 -10.98
C LEU A 88 -19.36 -17.20 -10.54
N MET A 89 -19.64 -17.35 -9.25
CA MET A 89 -20.47 -18.45 -8.74
C MET A 89 -21.93 -18.33 -9.17
N MET A 90 -22.45 -17.10 -9.27
CA MET A 90 -23.80 -16.85 -9.81
C MET A 90 -23.90 -17.29 -11.28
N PHE A 91 -22.97 -16.85 -12.14
CA PHE A 91 -23.01 -17.19 -13.57
C PHE A 91 -22.72 -18.66 -13.87
N THR A 92 -22.00 -19.36 -12.98
CA THR A 92 -21.78 -20.81 -13.08
C THR A 92 -22.94 -21.63 -12.51
N GLY A 93 -23.94 -20.99 -11.91
CA GLY A 93 -25.09 -21.65 -11.29
C GLY A 93 -24.76 -22.34 -9.96
N LEU A 94 -23.55 -22.15 -9.42
CA LEU A 94 -23.11 -22.72 -8.14
C LEU A 94 -23.68 -21.97 -6.94
N LEU A 95 -24.11 -20.72 -7.12
CA LEU A 95 -24.65 -19.87 -6.07
C LEU A 95 -25.93 -19.19 -6.55
N GLN A 96 -27.03 -19.44 -5.84
CA GLN A 96 -28.30 -18.75 -6.08
C GLN A 96 -28.28 -17.40 -5.37
N MET A 97 -28.43 -16.32 -6.14
CA MET A 97 -28.50 -14.97 -5.59
C MET A 97 -29.93 -14.64 -5.15
N THR A 98 -30.20 -14.79 -3.86
CA THR A 98 -31.44 -14.28 -3.24
C THR A 98 -31.34 -12.77 -3.05
N ASP A 99 -32.49 -12.09 -2.91
CA ASP A 99 -32.52 -10.64 -2.62
C ASP A 99 -31.76 -10.30 -1.32
N GLU A 100 -31.81 -11.18 -0.32
CA GLU A 100 -31.03 -11.02 0.92
C GLU A 100 -29.52 -11.08 0.65
N LEU A 101 -29.06 -12.05 -0.13
CA LEU A 101 -27.64 -12.20 -0.45
C LEU A 101 -27.12 -11.03 -1.29
N TRP A 102 -27.94 -10.51 -2.21
CA TRP A 102 -27.63 -9.29 -2.96
C TRP A 102 -27.42 -8.09 -2.04
N TRP A 103 -28.31 -7.87 -1.07
CA TRP A 103 -28.16 -6.79 -0.11
C TRP A 103 -26.91 -6.96 0.76
N GLN A 104 -26.67 -8.16 1.29
CA GLN A 104 -25.50 -8.46 2.10
C GLN A 104 -24.21 -8.24 1.32
N LEU A 105 -24.15 -8.68 0.06
CA LEU A 105 -23.00 -8.50 -0.82
C LEU A 105 -22.76 -7.02 -1.12
N VAL A 106 -23.77 -6.29 -1.57
CA VAL A 106 -23.64 -4.88 -1.95
C VAL A 106 -23.24 -4.03 -0.74
N ILE A 107 -23.89 -4.21 0.41
CA ILE A 107 -23.57 -3.49 1.65
C ILE A 107 -22.16 -3.85 2.11
N GLY A 108 -21.82 -5.14 2.18
CA GLY A 108 -20.51 -5.62 2.60
C GLY A 108 -19.38 -5.05 1.74
N CYS A 109 -19.50 -5.19 0.42
CA CYS A 109 -18.53 -4.63 -0.53
C CYS A 109 -18.44 -3.10 -0.43
N THR A 110 -19.56 -2.40 -0.25
CA THR A 110 -19.58 -0.93 -0.09
C THR A 110 -18.88 -0.49 1.18
N ILE A 111 -19.08 -1.19 2.30
CA ILE A 111 -18.39 -0.89 3.57
C ILE A 111 -16.89 -1.09 3.42
N PHE A 112 -16.43 -2.23 2.89
CA PHE A 112 -15.00 -2.50 2.72
C PHE A 112 -14.34 -1.59 1.69
N LEU A 113 -15.04 -1.21 0.63
CA LEU A 113 -14.56 -0.23 -0.34
C LEU A 113 -14.53 1.19 0.25
N GLY A 114 -15.50 1.54 1.10
CA GLY A 114 -15.52 2.79 1.86
C GLY A 114 -14.36 2.89 2.86
N LEU A 115 -14.06 1.79 3.57
CA LEU A 115 -12.88 1.68 4.43
C LEU A 115 -11.59 1.85 3.63
N THR A 116 -11.51 1.24 2.44
CA THR A 116 -10.39 1.43 1.51
C THR A 116 -10.23 2.90 1.13
N GLY A 117 -11.32 3.58 0.76
CA GLY A 117 -11.32 5.01 0.45
C GLY A 117 -10.87 5.87 1.63
N PHE A 118 -11.35 5.58 2.83
CA PHE A 118 -10.95 6.29 4.05
C PHE A 118 -9.46 6.11 4.36
N LEU A 119 -8.96 4.87 4.29
CA LEU A 119 -7.54 4.57 4.51
C LEU A 119 -6.65 5.23 3.46
N LEU A 120 -7.10 5.26 2.19
CA LEU A 120 -6.41 5.99 1.13
C LEU A 120 -6.28 7.47 1.47
N VAL A 121 -7.38 8.14 1.85
CA VAL A 121 -7.36 9.57 2.21
C VAL A 121 -6.45 9.83 3.41
N LYS A 122 -6.45 8.93 4.42
CA LYS A 122 -5.59 9.02 5.61
C LYS A 122 -4.10 8.86 5.28
N ASP A 123 -3.76 8.04 4.29
CA ASP A 123 -2.38 7.80 3.84
C ASP A 123 -1.78 9.02 3.12
N LEU A 124 -2.60 9.91 2.55
CA LEU A 124 -2.08 11.14 1.93
C LEU A 124 -1.55 12.13 2.97
N ASP A 125 -0.33 12.63 2.75
CA ASP A 125 0.22 13.75 3.52
C ASP A 125 -0.61 15.04 3.40
N ARG A 126 -1.31 15.22 2.28
CA ARG A 126 -2.14 16.39 1.95
C ARG A 126 -3.53 15.95 1.49
N PRO A 127 -4.43 15.62 2.43
CA PRO A 127 -5.78 15.14 2.10
C PRO A 127 -6.62 16.22 1.39
N ASP A 128 -6.31 17.50 1.61
CA ASP A 128 -6.90 18.65 0.91
C ASP A 128 -6.78 18.57 -0.62
N ARG A 129 -5.73 17.90 -1.11
CA ARG A 129 -5.45 17.76 -2.54
C ARG A 129 -6.01 16.49 -3.17
N PHE A 130 -6.67 15.61 -2.42
CA PHE A 130 -7.22 14.37 -2.95
C PHE A 130 -8.16 14.64 -4.13
N LEU A 131 -9.02 15.66 -4.03
CA LEU A 131 -9.93 16.05 -5.12
C LEU A 131 -9.20 16.46 -6.40
N TYR A 132 -7.97 16.99 -6.31
CA TYR A 132 -7.21 17.34 -7.51
C TYR A 132 -6.79 16.11 -8.32
N VAL A 133 -6.64 14.95 -7.69
CA VAL A 133 -6.37 13.69 -8.41
C VAL A 133 -7.51 13.35 -9.37
N LEU A 134 -8.76 13.67 -8.98
CA LEU A 134 -9.96 13.46 -9.79
C LEU A 134 -10.21 14.62 -10.79
N LEU A 135 -9.93 15.85 -10.38
CA LEU A 135 -10.24 17.05 -11.17
C LEU A 135 -9.16 17.41 -12.21
N ARG A 136 -7.90 17.02 -11.98
CA ARG A 136 -6.76 17.28 -12.89
C ARG A 136 -5.91 16.01 -13.04
N PRO A 137 -6.41 14.99 -13.76
CA PRO A 137 -5.76 13.69 -13.83
C PRO A 137 -4.48 13.72 -14.67
N ASN A 138 -3.43 13.06 -14.17
CA ASN A 138 -2.28 12.65 -14.98
C ASN A 138 -2.44 11.18 -15.39
N TRP A 139 -2.78 10.95 -16.66
CA TRP A 139 -3.08 9.63 -17.22
C TRP A 139 -1.88 8.68 -17.31
N ASP A 140 -0.66 9.16 -17.12
CA ASP A 140 0.53 8.28 -17.05
C ASP A 140 0.69 7.62 -15.68
N SER A 141 0.01 8.15 -14.65
CA SER A 141 0.11 7.63 -13.29
C SER A 141 -0.88 6.49 -13.03
N TRP A 142 -0.38 5.36 -12.51
CA TRP A 142 -1.25 4.27 -12.06
C TRP A 142 -2.07 4.65 -10.81
N LEU A 143 -1.65 5.66 -10.05
CA LEU A 143 -2.42 6.19 -8.92
C LEU A 143 -3.75 6.79 -9.40
N VAL A 144 -3.70 7.61 -10.45
CA VAL A 144 -4.88 8.25 -11.05
C VAL A 144 -5.78 7.18 -11.67
N LYS A 145 -5.23 6.26 -12.46
CA LYS A 145 -5.99 5.13 -13.03
C LYS A 145 -6.68 4.30 -11.94
N GLY A 146 -5.96 4.02 -10.86
CA GLY A 146 -6.48 3.33 -9.69
C GLY A 146 -7.68 4.02 -9.07
N ALA A 147 -7.64 5.36 -8.91
CA ALA A 147 -8.75 6.13 -8.39
C ALA A 147 -10.02 6.04 -9.27
N TYR A 148 -9.86 6.08 -10.60
CA TYR A 148 -10.99 5.89 -11.52
C TYR A 148 -11.53 4.46 -11.54
N ILE A 149 -10.66 3.45 -11.44
CA ILE A 149 -11.08 2.04 -11.32
C ILE A 149 -11.89 1.86 -10.03
N LEU A 150 -11.39 2.39 -8.91
CA LEU A 150 -12.06 2.32 -7.61
C LEU A 150 -13.41 3.05 -7.63
N GLY A 151 -13.45 4.23 -8.25
CA GLY A 151 -14.68 5.00 -8.43
C GLY A 151 -15.69 4.32 -9.34
N GLY A 152 -15.23 3.68 -10.43
CA GLY A 152 -16.08 2.89 -11.33
C GLY A 152 -16.68 1.68 -10.63
N PHE A 153 -15.87 0.95 -9.85
CA PHE A 153 -16.37 -0.18 -9.05
C PHE A 153 -17.35 0.28 -7.96
N ALA A 154 -17.06 1.39 -7.27
CA ALA A 154 -17.98 2.02 -6.33
C ALA A 154 -19.31 2.43 -7.00
N GLY A 155 -19.23 2.96 -8.22
CA GLY A 155 -20.39 3.30 -9.04
C GLY A 155 -21.27 2.09 -9.35
N ILE A 156 -20.65 0.94 -9.67
CA ILE A 156 -21.41 -0.30 -9.87
C ILE A 156 -22.11 -0.73 -8.58
N LEU A 157 -21.41 -0.73 -7.45
CA LEU A 157 -22.04 -1.08 -6.17
C LEU A 157 -23.19 -0.12 -5.81
N ALA A 158 -23.03 1.18 -6.06
CA ALA A 158 -24.06 2.18 -5.83
C ALA A 158 -25.27 1.96 -6.74
N CYS A 159 -25.05 1.69 -8.03
CA CYS A 159 -26.13 1.38 -8.97
C CYS A 159 -26.82 0.05 -8.62
N SER A 160 -26.09 -0.98 -8.20
CA SER A 160 -26.67 -2.24 -7.70
C SER A 160 -27.53 -2.00 -6.47
N GLY A 161 -27.07 -1.18 -5.52
CA GLY A 161 -27.85 -0.78 -4.36
C GLY A 161 -29.10 0.02 -4.74
N ALA A 162 -29.02 0.90 -5.75
CA ALA A 162 -30.18 1.64 -6.25
C ALA A 162 -31.22 0.70 -6.90
N VAL A 163 -30.77 -0.28 -7.69
CA VAL A 163 -31.66 -1.29 -8.28
C VAL A 163 -32.42 -2.05 -7.19
N LEU A 164 -31.74 -2.46 -6.13
CA LEU A 164 -32.35 -3.14 -4.98
C LEU A 164 -33.29 -2.21 -4.19
N TYR A 165 -32.90 -0.95 -3.99
CA TYR A 165 -33.68 0.02 -3.20
C TYR A 165 -34.99 0.44 -3.88
N PHE A 166 -34.94 0.65 -5.21
CA PHE A 166 -36.12 1.00 -6.01
C PHE A 166 -36.91 -0.22 -6.50
N ASP A 167 -36.54 -1.43 -6.08
CA ASP A 167 -37.18 -2.69 -6.46
C ASP A 167 -37.29 -2.88 -7.98
N LEU A 168 -36.25 -2.48 -8.73
CA LEU A 168 -36.21 -2.60 -10.19
C LEU A 168 -36.00 -4.06 -10.63
N ASP A 169 -36.12 -4.32 -11.94
CA ASP A 169 -35.87 -5.65 -12.51
C ASP A 169 -34.44 -6.14 -12.20
N ARG A 170 -34.35 -7.41 -11.75
CA ARG A 170 -33.08 -8.05 -11.35
C ARG A 170 -32.16 -8.29 -12.55
N THR A 171 -32.70 -8.24 -13.77
CA THR A 171 -31.92 -8.25 -15.02
C THR A 171 -30.89 -7.10 -15.05
N TYR A 172 -31.18 -5.94 -14.44
CA TYR A 172 -30.20 -4.86 -14.31
C TYR A 172 -29.01 -5.27 -13.44
N LEU A 173 -29.22 -6.05 -12.37
CA LEU A 173 -28.12 -6.55 -11.53
C LEU A 173 -27.19 -7.47 -12.31
N GLU A 174 -27.72 -8.28 -13.23
CA GLU A 174 -26.92 -9.14 -14.11
C GLU A 174 -26.08 -8.31 -15.09
N TYR A 175 -26.64 -7.27 -15.70
CA TYR A 175 -25.87 -6.36 -16.56
C TYR A 175 -24.77 -5.62 -15.78
N LEU A 176 -25.09 -5.17 -14.57
CA LEU A 176 -24.13 -4.56 -13.66
C LEU A 176 -23.05 -5.57 -13.24
N ALA A 177 -23.39 -6.84 -13.05
CA ALA A 177 -22.44 -7.91 -12.74
C ALA A 177 -21.44 -8.12 -13.87
N ILE A 178 -21.90 -8.13 -15.13
CA ILE A 178 -21.02 -8.26 -16.31
C ILE A 178 -20.02 -7.10 -16.37
N ALA A 179 -20.48 -5.86 -16.12
CA ALA A 179 -19.58 -4.70 -16.05
C ALA A 179 -18.72 -4.69 -14.77
N GLY A 180 -19.22 -5.28 -13.68
CA GLY A 180 -18.61 -5.33 -12.36
C GLY A 180 -17.43 -6.28 -12.29
N ILE A 181 -17.50 -7.43 -12.95
CA ILE A 181 -16.41 -8.43 -13.01
C ILE A 181 -15.07 -7.81 -13.44
N PRO A 182 -14.94 -7.11 -14.59
CA PRO A 182 -13.67 -6.52 -14.99
C PRO A 182 -13.23 -5.40 -14.04
N LEU A 183 -14.16 -4.58 -13.54
CA LEU A 183 -13.83 -3.49 -12.60
C LEU A 183 -13.39 -3.99 -11.23
N ALA A 184 -14.02 -5.04 -10.70
CA ALA A 184 -13.60 -5.73 -9.48
C ALA A 184 -12.22 -6.36 -9.65
N THR A 185 -12.01 -7.06 -10.77
CA THR A 185 -10.71 -7.66 -11.11
C THR A 185 -9.61 -6.61 -11.15
N LEU A 186 -9.83 -5.52 -11.91
CA LEU A 186 -8.91 -4.39 -11.98
C LEU A 186 -8.69 -3.76 -10.62
N THR A 187 -9.75 -3.58 -9.82
CA THR A 187 -9.68 -3.05 -8.46
C THR A 187 -8.73 -3.87 -7.59
N GLY A 188 -8.74 -5.19 -7.66
CA GLY A 188 -7.78 -6.02 -6.94
C GLY A 188 -6.34 -5.81 -7.41
N VAL A 189 -6.11 -5.92 -8.71
CA VAL A 189 -4.76 -6.05 -9.26
C VAL A 189 -4.04 -4.73 -9.52
N TYR A 190 -4.72 -3.60 -9.68
CA TYR A 190 -4.06 -2.38 -10.19
C TYR A 190 -2.90 -1.89 -9.32
N THR A 191 -2.90 -2.23 -8.03
CA THR A 191 -1.86 -1.81 -7.11
C THR A 191 -0.52 -2.49 -7.39
N SER A 192 -0.49 -3.64 -8.07
CA SER A 192 0.77 -4.23 -8.53
C SER A 192 1.47 -3.32 -9.53
N TRP A 193 0.74 -2.68 -10.44
CA TRP A 193 1.30 -1.73 -11.39
C TRP A 193 1.70 -0.40 -10.73
N LEU A 194 0.99 0.01 -9.68
CA LEU A 194 1.41 1.13 -8.82
C LEU A 194 2.78 0.83 -8.18
N PHE A 195 2.94 -0.36 -7.60
CA PHE A 195 4.21 -0.79 -7.02
C PHE A 195 5.31 -0.96 -8.07
N GLY A 196 4.97 -1.43 -9.27
CA GLY A 196 5.92 -1.49 -10.40
C GLY A 196 6.44 -0.12 -10.87
N GLN A 197 5.70 0.98 -10.63
CA GLN A 197 6.20 2.33 -10.90
C GLN A 197 7.23 2.81 -9.87
N ALA A 198 7.22 2.26 -8.65
CA ALA A 198 8.15 2.59 -7.59
C ALA A 198 9.46 1.79 -7.75
N ARG A 199 10.28 2.17 -8.73
CA ARG A 199 11.57 1.52 -9.03
C ARG A 199 12.53 1.51 -7.85
N GLY A 200 13.37 0.48 -7.78
CA GLY A 200 14.51 0.38 -6.87
C GLY A 200 14.32 -0.59 -5.70
N ARG A 201 13.29 -1.45 -5.73
CA ARG A 201 13.02 -2.42 -4.67
C ARG A 201 12.47 -3.74 -5.25
N SER A 202 12.47 -4.83 -4.49
CA SER A 202 12.08 -6.18 -4.97
C SER A 202 10.72 -6.30 -5.68
N TRP A 203 9.63 -5.80 -5.11
CA TRP A 203 8.31 -5.57 -5.77
C TRP A 203 8.37 -4.91 -7.16
N SER A 204 9.31 -4.01 -7.46
CA SER A 204 9.41 -3.41 -8.79
C SER A 204 10.05 -4.34 -9.83
N GLU A 205 10.82 -5.34 -9.36
CA GLU A 205 11.48 -6.34 -10.20
C GLU A 205 10.64 -7.63 -10.33
N ASP A 206 9.69 -7.85 -9.42
CA ASP A 206 8.84 -9.04 -9.41
C ASP A 206 7.81 -9.05 -10.54
N ARG A 207 8.14 -9.78 -11.61
CA ARG A 207 7.25 -9.98 -12.77
C ARG A 207 5.92 -10.67 -12.41
N PHE A 208 5.86 -11.42 -11.30
CA PHE A 208 4.67 -12.17 -10.88
C PHE A 208 3.83 -11.44 -9.84
N LEU A 209 4.17 -10.21 -9.46
CA LEU A 209 3.44 -9.45 -8.44
C LEU A 209 1.93 -9.34 -8.73
N THR A 210 1.57 -9.06 -9.98
CA THR A 210 0.16 -8.99 -10.42
C THR A 210 -0.57 -10.32 -10.19
N ALA A 211 0.07 -11.45 -10.51
CA ALA A 211 -0.51 -12.77 -10.32
C ALA A 211 -0.66 -13.11 -8.83
N LYS A 212 0.33 -12.78 -7.99
CA LYS A 212 0.27 -12.96 -6.54
C LYS A 212 -0.88 -12.18 -5.92
N MET A 213 -1.02 -10.89 -6.26
CA MET A 213 -2.12 -10.05 -5.77
C MET A 213 -3.49 -10.52 -6.28
N PHE A 214 -3.56 -11.05 -7.51
CA PHE A 214 -4.79 -11.64 -8.02
C PHE A 214 -5.19 -12.88 -7.22
N VAL A 215 -4.25 -13.79 -6.95
CA VAL A 215 -4.51 -14.99 -6.13
C VAL A 215 -4.92 -14.60 -4.71
N GLU A 216 -4.24 -13.64 -4.08
CA GLU A 216 -4.63 -13.13 -2.75
C GLU A 216 -6.05 -12.57 -2.73
N MET A 217 -6.43 -11.82 -3.76
CA MET A 217 -7.79 -11.32 -3.90
C MET A 217 -8.81 -12.45 -4.04
N LEU A 218 -8.51 -13.49 -4.83
CA LEU A 218 -9.41 -14.64 -4.96
C LEU A 218 -9.56 -15.40 -3.64
N VAL A 219 -8.46 -15.62 -2.91
CA VAL A 219 -8.48 -16.29 -1.60
C VAL A 219 -9.28 -15.47 -0.58
N ALA A 220 -9.04 -14.16 -0.52
CA ALA A 220 -9.82 -13.26 0.33
C ALA A 220 -11.31 -13.26 -0.05
N GLY A 221 -11.60 -13.24 -1.35
CA GLY A 221 -12.96 -13.29 -1.87
C GLY A 221 -13.71 -14.57 -1.53
N ILE A 222 -13.07 -15.74 -1.68
CA ILE A 222 -13.64 -17.03 -1.30
C ILE A 222 -13.92 -17.06 0.20
N ALA A 223 -12.94 -16.66 1.01
CA ALA A 223 -13.09 -16.64 2.46
C ALA A 223 -14.24 -15.72 2.89
N SER A 224 -14.31 -14.51 2.36
CA SER A 224 -15.39 -13.56 2.65
C SER A 224 -16.75 -14.04 2.14
N LEU A 225 -16.82 -14.72 0.99
CA LEU A 225 -18.07 -15.30 0.50
C LEU A 225 -18.56 -16.45 1.38
N ILE A 226 -17.65 -17.28 1.90
CA ILE A 226 -17.97 -18.31 2.90
C ILE A 226 -18.61 -17.68 4.14
N LEU A 227 -18.14 -16.51 4.59
CA LEU A 227 -18.73 -15.79 5.73
C LEU A 227 -20.15 -15.30 5.47
N LEU A 228 -20.50 -15.00 4.22
CA LEU A 228 -21.84 -14.55 3.84
C LEU A 228 -22.82 -15.72 3.69
N VAL A 229 -22.37 -16.83 3.10
CA VAL A 229 -23.27 -17.92 2.66
C VAL A 229 -23.31 -19.08 3.65
N SER A 230 -22.24 -19.34 4.39
CA SER A 230 -22.11 -20.54 5.21
C SER A 230 -22.54 -20.31 6.66
N SER A 231 -23.38 -21.20 7.21
CA SER A 231 -23.75 -21.19 8.64
C SER A 231 -22.91 -22.16 9.49
N ASN A 232 -21.97 -22.90 8.88
CA ASN A 232 -21.16 -23.88 9.61
C ASN A 232 -20.01 -23.19 10.36
N HIS A 233 -19.96 -23.34 11.68
CA HIS A 233 -18.92 -22.77 12.52
C HIS A 233 -17.49 -23.12 12.06
N PHE A 234 -17.26 -24.34 11.55
CA PHE A 234 -15.94 -24.75 11.09
C PHE A 234 -15.49 -23.96 9.84
N SER A 235 -16.37 -23.79 8.85
CA SER A 235 -16.05 -23.02 7.64
C SER A 235 -15.89 -21.53 7.95
N LEU A 236 -16.66 -21.00 8.90
CA LEU A 236 -16.52 -19.62 9.37
C LEU A 236 -15.17 -19.37 10.04
N VAL A 237 -14.74 -20.25 10.95
CA VAL A 237 -13.42 -20.14 11.60
C VAL A 237 -12.29 -20.24 10.57
N LEU A 238 -12.41 -21.17 9.61
CA LEU A 238 -11.44 -21.31 8.54
C LEU A 238 -11.37 -20.05 7.66
N ALA A 239 -12.51 -19.48 7.29
CA ALA A 239 -12.58 -18.26 6.50
C ALA A 239 -11.91 -17.06 7.22
N VAL A 240 -12.17 -16.88 8.52
CA VAL A 240 -11.50 -15.85 9.32
C VAL A 240 -9.98 -16.09 9.38
N ALA A 241 -9.55 -17.34 9.56
CA ALA A 241 -8.13 -17.69 9.55
C ALA A 241 -7.45 -17.40 8.20
N CYS A 242 -8.13 -17.70 7.08
CA CYS A 242 -7.66 -17.37 5.74
C CYS A 242 -7.54 -15.86 5.53
N LEU A 243 -8.52 -15.06 5.96
CA LEU A 243 -8.46 -13.60 5.88
C LEU A 243 -7.32 -13.03 6.73
N ALA A 244 -7.10 -13.57 7.93
CA ALA A 244 -5.97 -13.19 8.77
C ALA A 244 -4.63 -13.51 8.10
N ALA A 245 -4.49 -14.69 7.49
CA ALA A 245 -3.29 -15.09 6.76
C ALA A 245 -3.01 -14.17 5.56
N VAL A 246 -4.04 -13.83 4.76
CA VAL A 246 -3.91 -12.87 3.65
C VAL A 246 -3.51 -11.50 4.17
N SER A 247 -4.10 -11.03 5.28
CA SER A 247 -3.76 -9.74 5.89
C SER A 247 -2.30 -9.69 6.36
N MET A 248 -1.82 -10.76 7.01
CA MET A 248 -0.44 -10.89 7.45
C MET A 248 0.53 -10.93 6.28
N HIS A 249 0.18 -11.66 5.21
CA HIS A 249 1.00 -11.73 4.00
C HIS A 249 1.07 -10.38 3.28
N ALA A 250 -0.07 -9.70 3.11
CA ALA A 250 -0.14 -8.36 2.53
C ALA A 250 0.69 -7.34 3.34
N HIS A 251 0.67 -7.44 4.67
CA HIS A 251 1.49 -6.60 5.54
C HIS A 251 2.99 -6.81 5.33
N ARG A 252 3.43 -8.07 5.29
CA ARG A 252 4.84 -8.42 5.01
C ARG A 252 5.26 -7.96 3.61
N MET A 253 4.42 -8.19 2.61
CA MET A 253 4.66 -7.78 1.22
C MET A 253 4.87 -6.27 1.07
N VAL A 254 4.21 -5.46 1.90
CA VAL A 254 4.41 -4.00 1.91
C VAL A 254 5.67 -3.61 2.68
N ILE A 255 5.94 -4.19 3.85
CA ILE A 255 7.01 -3.71 4.74
C ILE A 255 8.39 -4.27 4.38
N GLU A 256 8.52 -5.56 4.08
CA GLU A 256 9.83 -6.20 3.87
C GLU A 256 10.63 -5.53 2.74
N PRO A 257 10.04 -5.22 1.57
CA PRO A 257 10.77 -4.54 0.49
C PRO A 257 11.19 -3.10 0.80
N GLN A 258 10.60 -2.47 1.84
CA GLN A 258 11.00 -1.14 2.27
C GLN A 258 12.22 -1.15 3.19
N MET A 259 12.55 -2.33 3.75
CA MET A 259 13.73 -2.53 4.60
C MET A 259 14.97 -2.96 3.80
N GLU A 260 14.80 -3.28 2.50
CA GLU A 260 15.89 -3.57 1.58
C GLU A 260 16.77 -2.34 1.35
N THR A 261 18.09 -2.54 1.33
CA THR A 261 19.02 -1.51 0.89
C THR A 261 18.86 -1.32 -0.62
N LEU A 262 18.58 -0.08 -1.06
CA LEU A 262 18.50 0.25 -2.48
C LEU A 262 19.83 -0.12 -3.14
N HIS A 263 19.79 -0.99 -4.16
CA HIS A 263 20.94 -1.41 -4.95
C HIS A 263 21.13 -0.52 -6.18
#